data_AF-A0A085LEY7-F1
#
_entry.id   AF-A0A085LEY7-F1
#
_cell.length_a   1.000
_cell.length_b   1.000
_cell.length_c   1.000
_cell.angle_alpha   90.00
_cell.angle_beta   90.00
_cell.angle_gamma   90.00
#
_symmetry.space_group_name_H-M   'P 1'
#
loop_
_entity.id
_entity.type
_entity.pdbx_description
1 polymer ?
#
loop_
_entity_poly.entity_id
_entity_poly.type
_entity_poly.pdbx_seq_one_letter_code
_entity_poly.pdbx_strand_id
1 'polypeptide(L)'
;GPLAAAHPALRRRALRSAALRAGCPGSDLFAVHVDALDALVTAWRGQGPVHLPGDRRASRACGRLSLGPGPTRRAGTSPLPPAQE
;
A
#
# COMPACT_ATOMS: atom_id res chain seq x y z
N GLY A 1 -2.63 -17.01 0.43
CA GLY A 1 -3.89 -16.25 0.43
C GLY A 1 -4.52 -16.31 -0.96
N PRO A 2 -5.85 -16.19 -1.09
CA PRO A 2 -6.58 -16.44 -2.34
C PRO A 2 -6.09 -15.56 -3.50
N LEU A 3 -5.69 -14.32 -3.21
CA LEU A 3 -5.17 -13.40 -4.22
C LEU A 3 -3.88 -13.91 -4.87
N ALA A 4 -2.96 -14.52 -4.10
CA ALA A 4 -1.69 -15.03 -4.61
C ALA A 4 -1.85 -16.27 -5.51
N ALA A 5 -2.92 -17.04 -5.30
CA ALA A 5 -3.24 -18.23 -6.10
C ALA A 5 -4.04 -17.91 -7.37
N ALA A 6 -4.57 -16.69 -7.50
CA ALA A 6 -5.34 -16.28 -8.68
C ALA A 6 -4.45 -16.14 -9.93
N HIS A 7 -5.06 -16.30 -11.11
CA HIS A 7 -4.38 -16.08 -12.39
C HIS A 7 -3.74 -14.67 -12.45
N PRO A 8 -2.51 -14.51 -12.98
CA PRO A 8 -1.81 -13.22 -12.97
C PRO A 8 -2.63 -12.05 -13.54
N ALA A 9 -3.40 -12.29 -14.60
CA ALA A 9 -4.27 -11.28 -15.20
C ALA A 9 -5.37 -10.79 -14.23
N LEU A 10 -6.01 -11.71 -13.51
CA LEU A 10 -7.05 -11.38 -12.53
C LEU A 10 -6.46 -10.66 -11.32
N ARG A 11 -5.30 -11.12 -10.84
CA ARG A 11 -4.58 -10.49 -9.74
C ARG A 11 -4.20 -9.06 -10.06
N ARG A 12 -3.58 -8.80 -11.21
CA ARG A 12 -3.28 -7.44 -11.70
C ARG A 12 -4.52 -6.56 -11.81
N ARG A 13 -5.63 -7.08 -12.33
CA ARG A 13 -6.90 -6.34 -12.45
C ARG A 13 -7.48 -5.98 -11.08
N ALA A 14 -7.45 -6.91 -10.12
CA ALA A 14 -7.91 -6.68 -8.76
C ALA A 14 -7.03 -5.64 -8.03
N LEU A 15 -5.71 -5.73 -8.17
CA LEU A 15 -4.74 -4.79 -7.60
C LEU A 15 -4.91 -3.38 -8.17
N ARG A 16 -5.05 -3.24 -9.49
CA ARG A 16 -5.34 -1.95 -10.13
C ARG A 16 -6.64 -1.34 -9.59
N SER A 17 -7.70 -2.15 -9.50
CA SER A 17 -8.99 -1.69 -8.97
C SER A 17 -8.89 -1.27 -7.49
N ALA A 18 -8.10 -1.98 -6.69
CA ALA A 18 -7.86 -1.62 -5.29
C ALA A 18 -7.08 -0.30 -5.17
N ALA A 19 -6.08 -0.06 -6.00
CA ALA A 19 -5.32 1.19 -6.02
C ALA A 19 -6.20 2.38 -6.41
N LEU A 20 -7.07 2.24 -7.42
CA LEU A 20 -8.03 3.27 -7.80
C LEU A 20 -9.02 3.57 -6.66
N ARG A 21 -9.56 2.54 -5.99
CA ARG A 21 -10.43 2.73 -4.82
C ARG A 21 -9.72 3.35 -3.63
N ALA A 22 -8.41 3.13 -3.48
CA ALA A 22 -7.60 3.79 -2.47
C ALA A 22 -7.35 5.27 -2.79
N GLY A 23 -7.78 5.75 -3.96
CA GLY A 23 -7.64 7.14 -4.38
C GLY A 23 -6.34 7.44 -5.11
N CYS A 24 -5.67 6.44 -5.69
CA CYS A 24 -4.60 6.71 -6.65
C CYS A 24 -5.16 7.39 -7.90
N PRO A 25 -4.55 8.48 -8.39
CA PRO A 25 -4.93 9.08 -9.66
C PRO A 25 -4.73 8.07 -10.80
N GLY A 26 -5.79 7.78 -11.54
CA GLY A 26 -5.76 6.80 -12.62
C GLY A 26 -4.85 7.19 -13.79
N SER A 27 -4.56 8.49 -13.94
CA SER A 27 -3.59 9.03 -14.90
C SER A 27 -2.15 8.61 -14.62
N ASP A 28 -1.82 8.43 -13.34
CA ASP A 28 -0.43 8.18 -12.90
C ASP A 28 -0.23 6.73 -12.45
N LEU A 29 -1.32 5.94 -12.41
CA LEU A 29 -1.29 4.53 -12.05
C LEU A 29 -0.84 3.67 -13.25
N PHE A 30 0.47 3.63 -13.46
CA PHE A 30 1.12 2.80 -14.47
C PHE A 30 1.29 1.33 -14.09
N ALA A 31 1.62 0.49 -15.09
CA ALA A 31 1.86 -0.95 -14.93
C ALA A 31 2.94 -1.26 -13.87
N VAL A 32 4.00 -0.46 -13.80
CA VAL A 32 5.07 -0.60 -12.79
C VAL A 32 4.53 -0.59 -11.35
N HIS A 33 3.53 0.24 -11.07
CA HIS A 33 2.90 0.29 -9.75
C HIS A 33 2.09 -0.97 -9.46
N VAL A 34 1.38 -1.49 -10.47
CA VAL A 34 0.62 -2.72 -10.35
C VAL A 34 1.54 -3.93 -10.18
N ASP A 35 2.67 -3.99 -10.89
CA ASP A 35 3.66 -5.04 -10.73
C ASP A 35 4.36 -4.97 -9.36
N ALA A 36 4.63 -3.77 -8.83
CA ALA A 36 5.14 -3.61 -7.47
C ALA A 36 4.14 -4.11 -6.41
N LEU A 37 2.83 -3.87 -6.60
CA LEU A 37 1.78 -4.47 -5.77
C LEU A 37 1.72 -5.99 -5.93
N ASP A 38 1.91 -6.51 -7.15
CA ASP A 38 1.92 -7.94 -7.43
C ASP A 38 3.06 -8.64 -6.70
N ALA A 39 4.24 -8.02 -6.69
CA ALA A 39 5.43 -8.49 -5.98
C ALA A 39 5.24 -8.53 -4.46
N LEU A 40 4.51 -7.56 -3.88
CA LEU A 40 4.12 -7.61 -2.46
C LEU A 40 3.26 -8.84 -2.15
N VAL A 41 2.40 -9.25 -3.08
CA VAL A 41 1.46 -10.37 -2.88
C VAL A 41 2.11 -11.72 -3.14
N THR A 42 2.89 -11.84 -4.22
CA THR A 42 3.42 -13.12 -4.72
C THR A 42 4.84 -13.42 -4.25
N ALA A 43 5.68 -12.39 -4.09
CA ALA A 43 7.11 -12.54 -3.84
C ALA A 43 7.55 -12.07 -2.44
N TRP A 44 6.64 -12.06 -1.46
CA TRP A 44 6.90 -11.51 -0.12
C TRP A 44 8.11 -12.16 0.56
N ARG A 45 9.16 -11.37 0.80
CA ARG A 45 10.43 -11.79 1.41
C ARG A 45 10.91 -10.76 2.45
N GLY A 46 9.98 -10.21 3.24
CA GLY A 46 10.29 -9.09 4.18
C GLY A 46 10.32 -7.72 3.50
N GLN A 47 9.53 -7.54 2.43
CA GLN A 47 9.47 -6.29 1.66
C GLN A 47 8.85 -5.15 2.48
N GLY A 48 9.36 -3.93 2.27
CA GLY A 48 8.78 -2.71 2.86
C GLY A 48 7.53 -2.20 2.11
N PRO A 49 6.91 -1.13 2.60
CA PRO A 49 5.76 -0.51 1.93
C PRO A 49 6.13 0.00 0.53
N VAL A 50 5.27 -0.27 -0.45
CA VAL A 50 5.39 0.26 -1.82
C VAL A 50 4.73 1.62 -1.89
N HIS A 51 5.40 2.57 -2.51
CA HIS A 51 4.87 3.89 -2.80
C HIS A 51 4.04 3.87 -4.08
N LEU A 52 2.87 4.49 -4.01
CA LEU A 52 1.95 4.65 -5.11
C LEU A 52 1.72 6.15 -5.38
N PRO A 53 1.32 6.51 -6.61
CA PRO A 53 0.96 7.88 -6.96
C PRO A 53 -0.13 8.45 -6.06
N GLY A 54 -0.16 9.77 -5.87
CA GLY A 54 -1.15 10.46 -5.04
C GLY A 54 -0.94 10.26 -3.53
N ASP A 55 0.33 10.21 -3.09
CA ASP A 55 0.72 10.01 -1.69
C ASP A 55 0.09 8.76 -1.06
N ARG A 56 -0.06 7.70 -1.86
CA ARG A 56 -0.59 6.42 -1.40
C ARG A 56 0.56 5.48 -1.08
N ARG A 57 0.33 4.59 -0.12
CA ARG A 57 1.21 3.45 0.15
C ARG A 57 0.42 2.17 0.20
N ALA A 58 1.08 1.11 -0.23
CA ALA A 58 0.64 -0.26 -0.04
C ALA A 58 1.60 -0.99 0.90
N SER A 59 1.06 -1.69 1.87
CA SER A 59 1.83 -2.56 2.76
C SER A 59 1.14 -3.91 2.88
N ARG A 60 1.91 -4.95 3.16
CA ARG A 60 1.37 -6.29 3.43
C ARG A 60 1.72 -6.70 4.85
N ALA A 61 0.72 -7.10 5.61
CA ALA A 61 0.88 -7.62 6.97
C ALA A 61 -0.02 -8.85 7.15
N CYS A 62 0.50 -9.91 7.77
CA CYS A 62 -0.26 -11.12 8.09
C CYS A 62 -1.04 -11.71 6.89
N GLY A 63 -0.51 -11.60 5.67
CA GLY A 63 -1.18 -12.08 4.46
C GLY A 63 -2.25 -11.17 3.87
N ARG A 64 -2.49 -9.98 4.44
CA ARG A 64 -3.41 -8.96 3.96
C ARG A 64 -2.65 -7.78 3.35
N LEU A 65 -3.06 -7.36 2.16
CA LEU A 65 -2.57 -6.13 1.51
C LEU A 65 -3.46 -4.96 1.93
N SER A 66 -2.85 -3.90 2.45
CA SER A 66 -3.51 -2.66 2.86
C SER A 66 -3.03 -1.53 1.97
N LEU A 67 -3.96 -0.76 1.41
CA LEU A 67 -3.67 0.45 0.64
C LEU A 67 -4.29 1.63 1.37
N GLY A 68 -3.55 2.72 1.50
CA GLY A 68 -4.02 3.92 2.16
C GLY A 68 -3.11 5.11 1.89
N PRO A 69 -3.38 6.26 2.52
CA PRO A 69 -2.43 7.36 2.54
C PRO A 69 -1.10 6.84 3.09
N GLY A 70 0.01 7.27 2.50
CA GLY A 70 1.30 7.11 3.16
C GLY A 70 1.20 7.75 4.54
N PRO A 71 1.87 7.20 5.58
CA PRO A 71 1.94 7.89 6.85
C PRO A 71 2.47 9.28 6.53
N THR A 72 1.66 10.31 6.77
CA THR A 72 2.23 11.62 7.04
C THR A 72 3.21 11.33 8.14
N ARG A 73 4.50 11.58 7.91
CA ARG A 73 5.49 11.45 8.97
C ARG A 73 4.94 12.35 10.07
N ARG A 74 4.34 11.76 11.12
CA ARG A 74 3.94 12.54 12.29
C ARG A 74 5.23 13.17 12.74
N ALA A 75 5.36 14.48 12.51
CA ALA A 75 6.44 15.25 13.10
C ALA A 75 6.41 14.89 14.58
N GLY A 76 7.49 14.29 15.05
CA GLY A 76 7.59 13.80 16.41
C GLY A 76 7.51 14.99 17.36
N THR A 77 6.31 15.28 17.84
CA THR A 77 6.08 16.09 19.02
C THR A 77 4.93 15.42 19.75
N SER A 78 5.25 14.52 20.67
CA SER A 78 4.38 14.38 21.83
C SER A 78 4.63 15.64 22.66
N PRO A 79 3.68 16.57 22.81
CA PRO A 79 3.80 17.54 23.87
C PRO A 79 3.75 16.72 25.17
N LEU A 80 4.86 16.74 25.92
CA LEU A 80 4.84 16.27 27.30
C LEU A 80 3.73 17.07 28.01
N PRO A 81 2.75 16.43 28.67
CA PRO A 81 1.77 17.18 29.44
C PRO A 81 2.52 17.99 30.52
N PRO A 82 2.17 19.27 30.75
CA PRO A 82 2.76 20.02 31.85
C PRO A 82 2.46 19.27 33.15
N ALA A 83 3.51 19.00 33.95
CA ALA A 83 3.35 18.58 35.32
C ALA A 83 2.56 19.69 36.03
N GLN A 84 1.35 19.36 36.51
CA GLN A 84 0.56 20.26 37.34
C GLN A 84 1.10 20.09 38.77
N GLU A 85 1.71 21.13 39.31
CA GLU A 85 1.97 21.34 40.75
C GLU A 85 1.26 22.62 41.19
#